data_AF-A0A920GUA0-F1
#
_entry.id   AF-A0A920GUA0-F1
#
_cell.length_a   1.000
_cell.length_b   1.000
_cell.length_c   1.000
_cell.angle_alpha   90.00
_cell.angle_beta   90.00
_cell.angle_gamma   90.00
#
_symmetry.space_group_name_H-M   'P 1'
#
loop_
_entity.id
_entity.type
_entity.pdbx_description
1 polymer ?
#
loop_
_entity_poly.entity_id
_entity_poly.type
_entity_poly.pdbx_seq_one_letter_code
_entity_poly.pdbx_strand_id
1 'polypeptide(L)' 'MAKIHEIENWINGVKEEIIDPDMEIIDPHHHLWHGPEDPPGVKESYRYLLEDLWSDTSSGHNIKKTVFIDCGQEYYEGRS' A
#
# COMPACT_ATOMS: atom_id res chain seq x y z
N MET A 1 5.85 -11.93 -13.01
CA MET A 1 6.63 -10.95 -12.23
C MET A 1 6.33 -9.55 -12.72
N ALA A 2 5.27 -8.95 -12.20
CA ALA A 2 5.00 -7.56 -12.49
C ALA A 2 6.13 -6.67 -11.99
N LYS A 3 6.43 -5.60 -12.74
CA LYS A 3 7.53 -4.70 -12.44
C LYS A 3 7.20 -3.89 -11.19
N ILE A 4 7.75 -4.31 -10.05
CA ILE A 4 7.71 -3.65 -8.74
C ILE A 4 8.12 -2.16 -8.80
N HIS A 5 8.86 -1.75 -9.85
CA HIS A 5 9.48 -0.43 -9.97
C HIS A 5 8.52 0.73 -10.32
N GLU A 6 7.30 0.47 -10.81
CA GLU A 6 6.39 1.58 -11.20
C GLU A 6 5.55 2.12 -10.04
N ILE A 7 5.25 1.31 -9.01
CA ILE A 7 4.65 1.79 -7.75
C ILE A 7 5.56 2.80 -7.07
N GLU A 8 6.87 2.52 -7.01
CA GLU A 8 7.84 3.45 -6.44
C GLU A 8 7.84 4.82 -7.15
N ASN A 9 7.67 4.86 -8.47
CA ASN A 9 7.59 6.11 -9.23
C ASN A 9 6.32 6.90 -8.91
N TRP A 10 5.19 6.21 -8.73
CA TRP A 10 3.93 6.85 -8.35
C TRP A 10 3.97 7.37 -6.91
N ILE A 11 4.40 6.54 -5.95
CA ILE A 11 4.52 6.91 -4.53
C ILE A 11 5.48 8.09 -4.33
N ASN A 12 6.61 8.11 -5.03
CA ASN A 12 7.60 9.19 -4.92
C ASN A 12 7.30 10.40 -5.84
N GLY A 13 6.17 10.40 -6.55
CA GLY A 13 5.83 11.46 -7.50
C GLY A 13 5.66 12.83 -6.85
N VAL A 14 5.27 12.87 -5.57
CA VAL A 14 5.14 14.09 -4.76
C VAL A 14 5.68 13.82 -3.37
N LYS A 15 6.50 14.75 -2.84
CA LYS A 15 6.89 14.76 -1.42
C LYS A 15 6.39 16.04 -0.78
N GLU A 16 5.53 15.89 0.21
CA GLU A 16 5.02 17.00 1.02
C GLU A 16 5.87 17.17 2.29
N GLU A 17 5.88 18.37 2.84
CA GLU A 17 6.53 18.63 4.13
C GLU A 17 5.71 17.98 5.26
N ILE A 18 6.39 17.30 6.18
CA ILE A 18 5.75 16.71 7.35
C ILE A 18 5.39 17.84 8.32
N ILE A 19 4.09 18.02 8.54
CA ILE A 19 3.57 18.97 9.51
C ILE A 19 3.34 18.24 10.83
N ASP A 20 3.79 18.84 11.93
CA ASP A 20 3.65 18.33 13.30
C ASP A 20 4.12 16.86 13.44
N PRO A 21 5.43 16.60 13.27
CA PRO A 21 5.98 15.25 13.22
C PRO A 21 5.78 14.45 14.51
N ASP A 22 5.56 15.13 15.64
CA ASP A 22 5.35 14.49 16.94
C ASP A 22 3.88 14.10 17.17
N MET A 23 2.94 14.62 16.36
CA MET A 23 1.51 14.32 16.50
C MET A 23 1.24 12.82 16.31
N GLU A 24 0.69 12.20 17.34
CA GLU A 24 0.30 10.79 17.28
C GLU A 24 -0.89 10.60 16.35
N ILE A 25 -0.72 9.71 15.36
CA ILE A 25 -1.76 9.42 14.36
C ILE A 25 -2.15 7.95 14.44
N ILE A 26 -3.46 7.70 14.29
CA ILE A 26 -4.00 6.38 13.99
C ILE A 26 -4.47 6.42 12.54
N ASP A 27 -3.89 5.59 11.69
CA ASP A 27 -4.42 5.35 10.35
C ASP A 27 -5.66 4.45 10.46
N PRO A 28 -6.86 4.95 10.17
CA PRO A 28 -8.09 4.22 10.41
C PRO A 28 -8.40 3.18 9.32
N HIS A 29 -7.65 3.13 8.22
CA HIS A 29 -8.04 2.30 7.07
C HIS A 29 -6.87 2.01 6.14
N HIS A 30 -6.45 0.74 6.09
CA HIS A 30 -5.65 0.23 4.97
C HIS A 30 -6.12 -1.17 4.53
N HIS A 31 -5.75 -1.52 3.31
CA HIS A 31 -5.88 -2.87 2.76
C HIS A 31 -4.49 -3.41 2.43
N LEU A 32 -4.36 -4.73 2.35
CA LEU A 32 -3.16 -5.39 1.82
C LEU A 32 -3.59 -6.22 0.60
N TRP A 33 -2.89 -6.04 -0.51
CA TRP A 33 -3.20 -6.65 -1.79
C TRP A 33 -1.95 -7.27 -2.39
N HIS A 34 -2.00 -8.57 -2.70
CA HIS A 34 -0.96 -9.18 -3.52
C HIS A 34 -0.97 -8.60 -4.94
N GLY A 35 -2.14 -8.19 -5.41
CA GLY A 35 -2.36 -7.73 -6.78
C GLY A 35 -2.22 -8.89 -7.78
N PRO A 36 -3.03 -8.95 -8.84
CA PRO A 36 -2.79 -9.90 -9.92
C PRO A 36 -1.45 -9.60 -10.61
N GLU A 37 -0.77 -10.64 -11.09
CA GLU A 37 0.45 -10.45 -11.90
C GLU A 37 0.15 -9.80 -13.27
N ASP A 38 -1.05 -10.03 -13.81
CA ASP A 38 -1.53 -9.50 -15.11
C ASP A 38 -3.04 -9.15 -15.07
N PRO A 39 -3.42 -8.04 -14.40
CA PRO A 39 -4.81 -7.61 -14.35
C PRO A 39 -5.36 -7.17 -15.72
N PRO A 40 -6.51 -7.72 -16.19
CA PRO A 40 -7.12 -7.26 -17.43
C PRO A 40 -7.55 -5.80 -17.33
N GLY A 41 -7.09 -4.97 -18.25
CA GLY A 41 -7.48 -3.55 -18.33
C GLY A 41 -6.72 -2.63 -17.38
N VAL A 42 -5.76 -3.15 -16.60
CA VAL A 42 -4.82 -2.34 -15.81
C VAL A 42 -3.44 -2.55 -16.41
N LYS A 43 -2.72 -1.47 -16.66
CA LYS A 43 -1.41 -1.55 -17.33
C LYS A 43 -0.33 -2.20 -16.46
N GLU A 44 -0.53 -2.23 -15.15
CA GLU A 44 0.51 -2.53 -14.15
C GLU A 44 -0.09 -3.29 -12.96
N SER A 45 0.76 -4.04 -12.26
CA SER A 45 0.36 -4.68 -11.00
C SER A 45 0.44 -3.70 -9.86
N TYR A 46 -0.54 -3.78 -8.96
CA TYR A 46 -0.77 -2.83 -7.87
C TYR A 46 -0.63 -3.51 -6.50
N ARG A 47 0.44 -4.30 -6.34
CA ARG A 47 0.77 -4.95 -5.08
C ARG A 47 0.97 -3.91 -3.97
N TYR A 48 0.38 -4.15 -2.81
CA TYR A 48 0.61 -3.39 -1.59
C TYR A 48 0.58 -4.33 -0.39
N LEU A 49 1.74 -4.70 0.12
CA LEU A 49 1.89 -5.66 1.22
C LEU A 49 2.49 -4.99 2.47
N LEU A 50 2.82 -5.81 3.47
CA LEU A 50 3.27 -5.35 4.78
C LEU A 50 4.55 -4.50 4.70
N GLU A 51 5.47 -4.86 3.82
CA GLU A 51 6.70 -4.11 3.57
C GLU A 51 6.43 -2.71 3.00
N ASP A 52 5.44 -2.58 2.12
CA ASP A 52 5.03 -1.30 1.53
C ASP A 52 4.37 -0.42 2.61
N LEU A 53 3.49 -1.00 3.43
CA LEU A 53 2.88 -0.33 4.57
C LEU A 53 3.93 0.17 5.57
N TRP A 54 4.96 -0.63 5.88
CA TRP A 54 6.05 -0.21 6.77
C TRP A 54 6.87 0.93 6.18
N SER A 55 7.16 0.90 4.89
CA SER A 55 7.83 2.01 4.21
C SER A 55 7.00 3.30 4.33
N ASP A 56 5.70 3.23 4.05
CA ASP A 56 4.81 4.40 4.10
C ASP A 56 4.64 4.95 5.52
N THR A 57 4.41 4.07 6.50
CA THR A 57 4.22 4.49 7.90
C THR A 57 5.50 4.95 8.60
N SER A 58 6.67 4.67 8.02
CA SER A 58 7.98 5.15 8.49
C SER A 58 8.49 6.38 7.73
N SER A 59 7.69 6.94 6.82
CA SER A 59 8.06 8.10 5.98
C SER A 59 8.25 9.42 6.75
N GLY A 60 7.79 9.48 8.00
CA GLY A 60 8.11 10.56 8.96
C GLY A 60 6.92 11.09 9.76
N HIS A 61 5.69 10.68 9.47
CA HIS A 61 4.56 10.87 10.37
C HIS A 61 4.63 9.90 11.56
N ASN A 62 4.24 10.35 12.76
CA ASN A 62 4.22 9.53 13.97
C ASN A 62 2.97 8.63 14.04
N ILE A 63 2.89 7.66 13.13
CA ILE A 63 1.84 6.64 13.10
C ILE A 63 2.04 5.66 14.25
N LYS A 64 1.05 5.57 15.15
CA LYS A 64 1.10 4.65 16.31
C LYS A 64 0.41 3.32 16.05
N LYS A 65 -0.69 3.35 15.30
CA LYS A 65 -1.55 2.21 15.02
C LYS A 65 -2.20 2.37 13.66
N THR A 66 -2.52 1.24 13.05
CA THR A 66 -3.27 1.16 11.81
C THR A 66 -4.44 0.20 11.98
N VAL A 67 -5.48 0.34 11.16
CA VAL A 67 -6.60 -0.61 11.10
C VAL A 67 -6.62 -1.28 9.73
N PHE A 68 -6.40 -2.60 9.72
CA PHE A 68 -6.56 -3.41 8.53
C PHE A 68 -8.04 -3.69 8.29
N ILE A 69 -8.50 -3.46 7.07
CA ILE A 69 -9.86 -3.78 6.64
C ILE A 69 -9.79 -4.92 5.63
N ASP A 70 -10.48 -6.02 5.92
CA ASP A 70 -10.65 -7.08 4.94
C ASP A 70 -11.56 -6.59 3.79
N CYS A 71 -11.20 -6.95 2.56
CA CYS A 71 -11.90 -6.50 1.34
C CYS A 71 -12.42 -7.64 0.46
N GLY A 72 -12.49 -8.87 0.98
CA GLY A 72 -13.02 -9.99 0.19
C GLY A 72 -12.06 -10.48 -0.90
N GLN A 73 -10.77 -10.13 -0.84
CA GLN A 73 -9.73 -10.61 -1.76
C GLN A 73 -9.12 -11.93 -1.26
N GLU A 74 -8.57 -12.75 -2.17
CA GLU A 74 -7.91 -14.03 -1.85
C GLU A 74 -8.80 -15.11 -1.21
N TYR A 75 -10.12 -14.93 -1.18
CA TYR A 75 -11.07 -15.97 -0.68
C TYR A 75 -11.33 -17.11 -1.68
N TYR A 76 -10.86 -17.01 -2.93
CA TYR A 76 -11.08 -18.01 -3.97
C TYR A 76 -9.75 -18.45 -4.60
N GLU A 77 -9.32 -19.68 -4.33
CA GLU A 77 -8.15 -20.32 -4.96
C GLU A 77 -8.39 -20.77 -6.42
N GLY A 78 -9.55 -20.44 -7.02
CA GLY A 78 -10.12 -21.14 -8.18
C GLY A 78 -10.12 -20.41 -9.53
N ARG A 79 -9.10 -19.60 -9.86
CA ARG A 79 -8.93 -19.09 -11.25
C ARG A 79 -7.67 -19.67 -11.88
N SER A 80 -7.87 -20.72 -12.67
CA SER A 80 -6.99 -21.18 -13.76
C SER A 80 -7.12 -20.30 -14.99
#